data_AF-A0A7C3PH14-F1
#
_entry.id   AF-A0A7C3PH14-F1
#
_cell.length_a   1.000
_cell.length_b   1.000
_cell.length_c   1.000
_cell.angle_alpha   90.00
_cell.angle_beta   90.00
_cell.angle_gamma   90.00
#
_symmetry.space_group_name_H-M   'P 1'
#
loop_
_entity.id
_entity.type
_entity.pdbx_description
1 polymer ?
#
loop_
_entity_poly.entity_id
_entity_poly.type
_entity_poly.pdbx_seq_one_letter_code
_entity_poly.pdbx_strand_id
1 'polypeptide(L)'
;MKWSSIGYGFASCAAIAWCVTWGSVPESGLARDAIAACHEVGFDEASASDQGWIDLCNGKDVSGWTRRGGGEWAVENGVLIGSNGPGHLYTDETFADFELRCSVRVNTRGNSGIYFRARPREENPDTWPVGYEAQVDHHDPKNFTGCIYNKAWPKEIKEPLTKDGEWFEYRVMAVGDRIRTWVNDVLVVDAQLGEFREGHIALQTHHPLNRVEFKDLRLRRVHPPLVRVRAAGEPIKLFFCTHSAGFRHDVLPEARAIMQARGEALDWLDVEATDDITGLNAQVLAGIDVVMLYTSGALPLDAEMLADWVAAGGALVGVHSATDTLAEDGVYPRLIGAIFDGHPWNEEVELVIDAPDHPAMAPFMERAMRTVPPRVMFTDEIYQFRTIAPDITVLMSLAPEVPKREAGREYPLVWTREPGKGRVFYTALGHRPEVWRDEVFVRHLLEGVRWAARE
;
A
#
# COMPACT_ATOMS: atom_id res chain seq x y z
N MET A 1 1.76 -41.46 -48.15
CA MET A 1 1.67 -40.00 -47.91
C MET A 1 0.29 -39.75 -47.32
N LYS A 2 0.23 -39.40 -46.03
CA LYS A 2 -0.98 -39.50 -45.21
C LYS A 2 -1.40 -38.13 -44.66
N TRP A 3 -2.65 -37.76 -45.00
CA TRP A 3 -3.73 -37.13 -44.19
C TRP A 3 -3.42 -35.80 -43.47
N SER A 4 -4.04 -34.64 -43.81
CA SER A 4 -5.41 -34.15 -43.48
C SER A 4 -5.65 -34.05 -41.96
N SER A 5 -6.34 -33.11 -41.34
CA SER A 5 -7.12 -31.91 -41.68
C SER A 5 -7.81 -31.46 -40.37
N ILE A 6 -8.34 -30.22 -40.34
CA ILE A 6 -9.39 -29.71 -39.43
C ILE A 6 -8.92 -29.19 -38.06
N GLY A 7 -9.34 -27.96 -37.75
CA GLY A 7 -9.12 -27.26 -36.49
C GLY A 7 -10.32 -27.25 -35.53
N TYR A 8 -10.11 -26.65 -34.37
CA TYR A 8 -11.04 -26.19 -33.33
C TYR A 8 -10.24 -25.14 -32.51
N GLY A 9 -10.74 -24.06 -31.90
CA GLY A 9 -12.09 -23.78 -31.41
C GLY A 9 -12.15 -23.86 -29.88
N PHE A 10 -11.86 -22.73 -29.20
CA PHE A 10 -12.29 -22.27 -27.86
C PHE A 10 -11.99 -23.04 -26.54
N ALA A 11 -11.77 -22.20 -25.50
CA ALA A 11 -12.00 -22.38 -24.05
C ALA A 11 -11.09 -23.35 -23.26
N SER A 12 -10.88 -23.25 -21.94
CA SER A 12 -10.80 -22.21 -20.90
C SER A 12 -10.54 -22.98 -19.59
N CYS A 13 -9.80 -22.39 -18.64
CA CYS A 13 -9.83 -22.67 -17.19
C CYS A 13 -9.50 -24.08 -16.63
N ALA A 14 -8.41 -24.09 -15.84
CA ALA A 14 -8.24 -24.74 -14.53
C ALA A 14 -8.38 -26.27 -14.39
N ALA A 15 -7.31 -26.93 -13.90
CA ALA A 15 -7.31 -27.72 -12.65
C ALA A 15 -6.08 -28.64 -12.47
N ILE A 16 -5.43 -28.48 -11.31
CA ILE A 16 -4.98 -29.55 -10.37
C ILE A 16 -3.68 -30.33 -10.69
N ALA A 17 -2.63 -29.90 -9.98
CA ALA A 17 -1.73 -30.64 -9.08
C ALA A 17 -1.45 -32.16 -9.21
N TRP A 18 -0.17 -32.46 -8.88
CA TRP A 18 0.44 -33.72 -8.40
C TRP A 18 0.92 -34.76 -9.42
N CYS A 19 2.25 -34.89 -9.57
CA CYS A 19 3.02 -35.99 -8.98
C CYS A 19 4.52 -35.87 -9.32
N VAL A 20 5.36 -35.77 -8.29
CA VAL A 20 6.80 -36.04 -8.38
C VAL A 20 7.00 -37.54 -8.15
N THR A 21 7.59 -38.26 -9.09
CA THR A 21 8.53 -39.37 -8.81
C THR A 21 9.29 -39.79 -10.07
N TRP A 22 10.62 -39.63 -9.98
CA TRP A 22 11.69 -40.48 -10.52
C TRP A 22 11.72 -40.86 -12.01
N GLY A 23 12.74 -40.35 -12.71
CA GLY A 23 13.17 -40.90 -13.99
C GLY A 23 14.23 -40.08 -14.74
N SER A 24 15.47 -40.12 -14.25
CA SER A 24 16.72 -40.02 -15.04
C SER A 24 16.84 -38.93 -16.13
N VAL A 25 17.53 -37.84 -15.79
CA VAL A 25 18.20 -36.95 -16.77
C VAL A 25 19.59 -37.52 -17.07
N PRO A 26 19.99 -37.71 -18.35
CA PRO A 26 21.40 -37.84 -18.69
C PRO A 26 22.04 -36.45 -18.79
N GLU A 27 23.09 -36.26 -18.01
CA GLU A 27 24.02 -35.13 -18.09
C GLU A 27 24.77 -35.14 -19.44
N SER A 28 24.77 -34.01 -20.14
CA SER A 28 25.92 -33.60 -20.95
C SER A 28 26.23 -32.15 -20.60
N GLY A 29 27.32 -31.99 -19.84
CA GLY A 29 27.72 -30.74 -19.23
C GLY A 29 28.28 -29.73 -20.21
N LEU A 30 27.77 -28.50 -20.10
CA LEU A 30 28.45 -27.22 -20.31
C LEU A 30 27.67 -26.18 -19.46
N ALA A 31 27.61 -26.40 -18.15
CA ALA A 31 27.05 -25.47 -17.16
C ALA A 31 27.57 -25.79 -15.75
N ARG A 32 28.90 -25.77 -15.59
CA ARG A 32 29.56 -25.77 -14.28
C ARG A 32 30.77 -24.86 -14.40
N ASP A 33 30.54 -23.56 -14.20
CA ASP A 33 31.56 -22.57 -13.79
C ASP A 33 30.94 -21.21 -13.38
N ALA A 34 29.73 -21.21 -12.80
CA ALA A 34 29.14 -19.98 -12.25
C ALA A 34 28.29 -20.19 -10.97
N ILE A 35 28.45 -21.31 -10.27
CA ILE A 35 27.78 -21.56 -8.98
C ILE A 35 28.79 -22.21 -8.02
N ALA A 36 29.72 -21.40 -7.48
CA ALA A 36 30.44 -21.70 -6.24
C ALA A 36 31.43 -20.57 -5.90
N ALA A 37 30.91 -19.42 -5.46
CA ALA A 37 31.61 -18.53 -4.54
C ALA A 37 30.59 -17.54 -3.95
N CYS A 38 30.54 -17.48 -2.63
CA CYS A 38 29.69 -16.63 -1.75
C CYS A 38 28.51 -17.37 -1.09
N HIS A 39 28.85 -18.37 -0.26
CA HIS A 39 28.18 -18.50 1.04
C HIS A 39 28.87 -17.56 2.03
N GLU A 40 28.07 -17.03 2.97
CA GLU A 40 28.42 -16.12 4.08
C GLU A 40 28.29 -14.61 3.81
N VAL A 41 27.07 -14.17 3.46
CA VAL A 41 26.40 -13.10 4.23
C VAL A 41 24.92 -13.44 4.24
N GLY A 42 24.37 -13.82 5.40
CA GLY A 42 22.93 -13.96 5.56
C GLY A 42 22.31 -12.57 5.55
N PHE A 43 21.79 -12.15 4.41
CA PHE A 43 20.82 -11.08 4.35
C PHE A 43 19.46 -11.72 4.51
N ASP A 44 18.85 -11.55 5.68
CA ASP A 44 17.44 -11.85 5.89
C ASP A 44 16.64 -10.97 4.90
N GLU A 45 15.98 -11.63 3.93
CA GLU A 45 14.97 -11.02 3.08
C GLU A 45 13.75 -10.67 3.94
N ALA A 46 13.74 -9.49 4.56
CA ALA A 46 12.51 -8.87 5.01
C ALA A 46 11.71 -8.49 3.75
N SER A 47 10.64 -9.23 3.46
CA SER A 47 9.73 -8.95 2.36
C SER A 47 9.15 -7.52 2.46
N ALA A 48 8.95 -6.87 1.31
CA ALA A 48 8.38 -5.52 1.20
C ALA A 48 7.01 -5.32 1.91
N SER A 49 6.37 -6.39 2.40
CA SER A 49 5.12 -6.34 3.18
C SER A 49 5.28 -5.95 4.65
N ASP A 50 6.51 -5.81 5.17
CA ASP A 50 6.77 -5.54 6.60
C ASP A 50 6.97 -4.05 6.96
N GLN A 51 6.88 -3.11 6.01
CA GLN A 51 7.02 -1.68 6.35
C GLN A 51 5.89 -1.19 7.27
N GLY A 52 6.27 -0.52 8.36
CA GLY A 52 5.35 0.08 9.34
C GLY A 52 4.78 -0.87 10.41
N TRP A 53 5.10 -2.17 10.35
CA TRP A 53 4.72 -3.12 11.38
C TRP A 53 5.65 -3.04 12.59
N ILE A 54 5.05 -3.03 13.77
CA ILE A 54 5.70 -3.08 15.07
C ILE A 54 5.49 -4.49 15.61
N ASP A 55 6.57 -5.22 15.81
CA ASP A 55 6.53 -6.49 16.54
C ASP A 55 6.23 -6.21 18.02
N LEU A 56 5.02 -6.58 18.47
CA LEU A 56 4.66 -6.44 19.88
C LEU A 56 5.21 -7.60 20.71
N CYS A 57 5.58 -8.73 20.09
CA CYS A 57 6.32 -9.82 20.73
C CYS A 57 7.75 -9.87 20.20
N ASN A 58 8.73 -9.59 21.05
CA ASN A 58 10.16 -9.63 20.67
C ASN A 58 10.75 -11.05 20.58
N GLY A 59 9.93 -12.08 20.84
CA GLY A 59 10.31 -13.49 20.80
C GLY A 59 11.23 -13.97 21.93
N LYS A 60 11.58 -13.11 22.89
CA LYS A 60 12.55 -13.39 23.97
C LYS A 60 11.95 -13.25 25.37
N ASP A 61 11.23 -12.16 25.61
CA ASP A 61 10.65 -11.83 26.91
C ASP A 61 9.46 -10.87 26.73
N VAL A 62 8.94 -10.34 27.84
CA VAL A 62 7.81 -9.40 27.84
C VAL A 62 8.25 -7.93 27.96
N SER A 63 9.48 -7.59 27.58
CA SER A 63 9.90 -6.19 27.54
C SER A 63 8.99 -5.38 26.62
N GLY A 64 8.67 -4.14 27.00
CA GLY A 64 7.65 -3.32 26.32
C GLY A 64 6.21 -3.59 26.79
N TRP A 65 6.05 -4.43 27.81
CA TRP A 65 4.76 -4.74 28.40
C TRP A 65 4.71 -4.55 29.92
N THR A 66 3.56 -4.11 30.39
CA THR A 66 3.21 -3.98 31.81
C THR A 66 2.19 -5.06 32.21
N ARG A 67 2.57 -5.92 33.17
CA ARG A 67 1.69 -6.95 33.75
C ARG A 67 0.74 -6.36 34.80
N ARG A 68 -0.52 -6.82 34.83
CA ARG A 68 -1.52 -6.48 35.86
C ARG A 68 -2.39 -7.68 36.22
N GLY A 69 -2.82 -7.78 37.47
CA GLY A 69 -3.58 -8.93 37.98
C GLY A 69 -2.75 -10.20 38.18
N GLY A 70 -3.41 -11.35 38.31
CA GLY A 70 -2.82 -12.65 38.66
C GLY A 70 -2.41 -13.54 37.48
N GLY A 71 -2.42 -13.00 36.26
CA GLY A 71 -1.99 -13.70 35.05
C GLY A 71 -0.47 -13.77 34.97
N GLU A 72 0.06 -14.94 34.63
CA GLU A 72 1.48 -15.17 34.40
C GLU A 72 1.80 -15.04 32.91
N TRP A 73 2.95 -14.46 32.58
CA TRP A 73 3.34 -14.18 31.20
C TRP A 73 4.82 -14.50 30.97
N ALA A 74 5.08 -15.32 29.97
CA ALA A 74 6.42 -15.73 29.55
C ALA A 74 6.49 -15.84 28.02
N VAL A 75 7.70 -15.85 27.48
CA VAL A 75 7.94 -16.14 26.07
C VAL A 75 8.75 -17.42 25.96
N GLU A 76 8.26 -18.37 25.18
CA GLU A 76 8.93 -19.65 24.93
C GLU A 76 8.96 -19.93 23.43
N ASN A 77 10.16 -20.14 22.88
CA ASN A 77 10.36 -20.42 21.44
C ASN A 77 9.67 -19.40 20.51
N GLY A 78 9.72 -18.11 20.85
CA GLY A 78 9.08 -17.04 20.07
C GLY A 78 7.57 -16.88 20.30
N VAL A 79 6.95 -17.73 21.14
CA VAL A 79 5.52 -17.68 21.46
C VAL A 79 5.32 -16.98 22.79
N LEU A 80 4.47 -15.95 22.80
CA LEU A 80 4.04 -15.28 24.03
C LEU A 80 2.92 -16.10 24.67
N ILE A 81 3.14 -16.54 25.90
CA ILE A 81 2.26 -17.44 26.64
C ILE A 81 1.71 -16.69 27.85
N GLY A 82 0.38 -16.60 27.92
CA GLY A 82 -0.35 -16.20 29.12
C GLY A 82 -0.92 -17.43 29.83
N SER A 83 -0.72 -17.54 31.15
CA SER A 83 -1.23 -18.66 31.95
C SER A 83 -1.84 -18.22 33.27
N ASN A 84 -2.71 -19.08 33.81
CA ASN A 84 -3.47 -18.81 35.03
C ASN A 84 -4.35 -17.57 34.88
N GLY A 85 -4.85 -16.96 35.95
CA GLY A 85 -5.68 -15.76 35.82
C GLY A 85 -6.61 -15.54 37.00
N PRO A 86 -7.36 -14.42 37.01
CA PRO A 86 -7.44 -13.40 35.95
C PRO A 86 -6.26 -12.40 35.92
N GLY A 87 -5.83 -11.96 34.74
CA GLY A 87 -4.81 -10.92 34.57
C GLY A 87 -4.57 -10.49 33.12
N HIS A 88 -3.84 -9.39 32.93
CA HIS A 88 -3.62 -8.74 31.64
C HIS A 88 -2.17 -8.34 31.42
N LEU A 89 -1.73 -8.34 30.16
CA LEU A 89 -0.44 -7.83 29.72
C LEU A 89 -0.69 -6.64 28.78
N TYR A 90 -0.37 -5.43 29.23
CA TYR A 90 -0.61 -4.18 28.50
C TYR A 90 0.64 -3.75 27.74
N THR A 91 0.50 -3.27 26.51
CA THR A 91 1.59 -2.54 25.84
C THR A 91 1.93 -1.29 26.63
N ASP A 92 3.20 -0.89 26.67
CA ASP A 92 3.58 0.38 27.31
C ASP A 92 3.04 1.59 26.51
N GLU A 93 2.95 1.45 25.18
CA GLU A 93 2.38 2.46 24.28
C GLU A 93 0.85 2.35 24.15
N THR A 94 0.23 3.47 23.75
CA THR A 94 -1.18 3.57 23.37
C THR A 94 -1.35 3.69 21.85
N PHE A 95 -2.49 3.23 21.35
CA PHE A 95 -2.83 3.23 19.94
C PHE A 95 -4.26 3.73 19.74
N ALA A 96 -4.44 4.63 18.77
CA ALA A 96 -5.74 5.14 18.37
C ALA A 96 -6.28 4.34 17.19
N ASP A 97 -5.68 4.56 16.01
CA ASP A 97 -6.04 3.90 14.77
C ASP A 97 -4.93 2.95 14.36
N PHE A 98 -5.28 1.68 14.14
CA PHE A 98 -4.31 0.61 13.92
C PHE A 98 -4.92 -0.59 13.20
N GLU A 99 -4.02 -1.40 12.66
CA GLU A 99 -4.27 -2.77 12.25
C GLU A 99 -3.33 -3.70 13.04
N LEU A 100 -3.90 -4.70 13.69
CA LEU A 100 -3.20 -5.73 14.44
C LEU A 100 -3.44 -7.09 13.78
N ARG A 101 -2.39 -7.90 13.71
CA ARG A 101 -2.43 -9.30 13.26
C ARG A 101 -1.68 -10.18 14.24
N CYS A 102 -2.17 -11.41 14.44
CA CYS A 102 -1.49 -12.46 15.17
C CYS A 102 -2.10 -13.83 14.84
N SER A 103 -1.35 -14.89 15.13
CA SER A 103 -1.98 -16.20 15.36
C SER A 103 -2.22 -16.38 16.86
N VAL A 104 -3.36 -16.96 17.20
CA VAL A 104 -3.77 -17.23 18.59
C VAL A 104 -4.09 -18.71 18.77
N ARG A 105 -3.76 -19.26 19.94
CA ARG A 105 -4.21 -20.58 20.39
C ARG A 105 -4.62 -20.50 21.85
N VAL A 106 -5.75 -21.11 22.20
CA VAL A 106 -6.25 -21.16 23.58
C VAL A 106 -6.52 -22.60 23.98
N ASN A 107 -6.31 -22.95 25.25
CA ASN A 107 -6.48 -24.31 25.74
C ASN A 107 -7.95 -24.75 25.80
N THR A 108 -8.18 -26.03 26.12
CA THR A 108 -9.52 -26.60 26.29
C THR A 108 -10.32 -25.83 27.34
N ARG A 109 -11.52 -25.36 26.97
CA ARG A 109 -12.39 -24.48 27.76
C ARG A 109 -11.72 -23.17 28.19
N GLY A 110 -10.68 -22.74 27.49
CA GLY A 110 -10.03 -21.48 27.77
C GLY A 110 -10.86 -20.30 27.26
N ASN A 111 -10.67 -19.17 27.93
CA ASN A 111 -11.26 -17.88 27.58
C ASN A 111 -10.16 -16.82 27.65
N SER A 112 -10.09 -15.99 26.62
CA SER A 112 -9.13 -14.90 26.50
C SER A 112 -9.74 -13.80 25.62
N GLY A 113 -8.96 -12.78 25.36
CA GLY A 113 -9.32 -11.64 24.55
C GLY A 113 -8.12 -10.76 24.26
N ILE A 114 -8.20 -10.04 23.15
CA ILE A 114 -7.30 -8.95 22.81
C ILE A 114 -8.07 -7.66 23.08
N TYR A 115 -7.77 -7.02 24.21
CA TYR A 115 -8.28 -5.69 24.48
C TYR A 115 -7.53 -4.67 23.63
N PHE A 116 -8.24 -3.64 23.20
CA PHE A 116 -7.67 -2.53 22.46
C PHE A 116 -8.38 -1.23 22.79
N ARG A 117 -7.65 -0.13 22.60
CA ARG A 117 -8.01 1.19 23.16
C ARG A 117 -8.32 1.09 24.66
N ALA A 118 -7.56 0.22 25.33
CA ALA A 118 -7.81 -0.21 26.69
C ALA A 118 -7.11 0.69 27.70
N ARG A 119 -7.74 0.88 28.85
CA ARG A 119 -7.22 1.64 29.98
C ARG A 119 -7.38 0.81 31.26
N PRO A 120 -6.33 0.67 32.08
CA PRO A 120 -6.49 0.16 33.44
C PRO A 120 -7.47 1.04 34.22
N ARG A 121 -8.26 0.46 35.12
CA ARG A 121 -9.15 1.24 36.01
C ARG A 121 -8.34 1.96 37.07
N GLU A 122 -8.69 3.22 37.35
CA GLU A 122 -7.99 4.01 38.37
C GLU A 122 -8.17 3.42 39.77
N GLU A 123 -9.36 2.91 40.10
CA GLU A 123 -9.68 2.40 41.44
C GLU A 123 -9.06 1.03 41.72
N ASN A 124 -8.89 0.22 40.67
CA ASN A 124 -8.25 -1.09 40.75
C ASN A 124 -7.64 -1.46 39.39
N PRO A 125 -6.38 -1.10 39.13
CA PRO A 125 -5.77 -1.34 37.83
C PRO A 125 -5.48 -2.83 37.58
N ASP A 126 -5.52 -3.68 38.60
CA ASP A 126 -5.35 -5.14 38.50
C ASP A 126 -6.62 -5.90 38.14
N THR A 127 -7.73 -5.20 37.88
CA THR A 127 -8.99 -5.79 37.41
C THR A 127 -9.17 -5.72 35.88
N TRP A 128 -10.36 -6.05 35.39
CA TRP A 128 -10.72 -5.96 33.98
C TRP A 128 -10.58 -4.52 33.42
N PRO A 129 -9.87 -4.33 32.29
CA PRO A 129 -9.70 -3.05 31.64
C PRO A 129 -11.03 -2.40 31.23
N VAL A 130 -10.97 -1.09 30.99
CA VAL A 130 -11.99 -0.36 30.26
C VAL A 130 -11.52 -0.19 28.82
N GLY A 131 -12.27 -0.71 27.85
CA GLY A 131 -11.90 -0.66 26.43
C GLY A 131 -12.79 -1.56 25.59
N TYR A 132 -12.37 -1.82 24.35
CA TYR A 132 -12.96 -2.87 23.53
C TYR A 132 -12.18 -4.17 23.72
N GLU A 133 -12.86 -5.30 23.61
CA GLU A 133 -12.28 -6.64 23.68
C GLU A 133 -12.68 -7.43 22.44
N ALA A 134 -11.68 -7.78 21.63
CA ALA A 134 -11.82 -8.76 20.56
C ALA A 134 -11.71 -10.16 21.19
N GLN A 135 -12.84 -10.86 21.27
CA GLN A 135 -13.00 -12.05 22.10
C GLN A 135 -12.20 -13.25 21.55
N VAL A 136 -11.77 -14.15 22.45
CA VAL A 136 -11.23 -15.49 22.16
C VAL A 136 -11.93 -16.50 23.08
N ASP A 137 -12.99 -17.14 22.58
CA ASP A 137 -13.79 -18.15 23.29
C ASP A 137 -14.54 -19.03 22.27
N HIS A 138 -14.64 -20.33 22.53
CA HIS A 138 -15.33 -21.31 21.68
C HIS A 138 -16.63 -21.87 22.27
N HIS A 139 -16.98 -21.47 23.49
CA HIS A 139 -18.00 -22.08 24.32
C HIS A 139 -19.17 -21.13 24.61
N ASP A 140 -18.94 -19.82 24.59
CA ASP A 140 -20.03 -18.84 24.67
C ASP A 140 -20.75 -18.71 23.30
N PRO A 141 -22.02 -19.13 23.18
CA PRO A 141 -22.76 -19.07 21.91
C PRO A 141 -23.07 -17.65 21.45
N LYS A 142 -22.89 -16.64 22.32
CA LYS A 142 -23.09 -15.22 22.00
C LYS A 142 -21.76 -14.51 21.82
N ASN A 143 -20.82 -14.70 22.74
CA ASN A 143 -19.53 -13.99 22.72
C ASN A 143 -18.39 -14.94 22.37
N PHE A 144 -18.38 -15.44 21.15
CA PHE A 144 -17.30 -16.30 20.66
C PHE A 144 -16.22 -15.50 19.90
N THR A 145 -15.11 -16.19 19.60
CA THR A 145 -13.94 -15.63 18.91
C THR A 145 -14.31 -14.78 17.71
N GLY A 146 -13.79 -13.55 17.67
CA GLY A 146 -14.04 -12.57 16.61
C GLY A 146 -15.10 -11.52 16.95
N CYS A 147 -15.98 -11.73 17.93
CA CYS A 147 -16.92 -10.68 18.35
C CYS A 147 -16.21 -9.55 19.13
N ILE A 148 -16.87 -8.39 19.22
CA ILE A 148 -16.48 -7.37 20.21
C ILE A 148 -17.35 -7.58 21.45
N TYR A 149 -16.72 -8.05 22.53
CA TYR A 149 -17.42 -8.53 23.73
C TYR A 149 -18.44 -7.52 24.25
N ASN A 150 -19.70 -7.96 24.37
CA ASN A 150 -20.83 -7.14 24.83
C ASN A 150 -21.08 -5.82 24.06
N LYS A 151 -20.58 -5.70 22.83
CA LYS A 151 -20.70 -4.48 22.00
C LYS A 151 -21.14 -4.76 20.56
N ALA A 152 -20.55 -5.75 19.91
CA ALA A 152 -20.87 -6.08 18.52
C ALA A 152 -20.65 -7.57 18.23
N TRP A 153 -21.61 -8.16 17.52
CA TRP A 153 -21.67 -9.58 17.21
C TRP A 153 -21.70 -9.82 15.71
N PRO A 154 -21.25 -11.00 15.24
CA PRO A 154 -21.35 -11.36 13.84
C PRO A 154 -22.81 -11.42 13.37
N LYS A 155 -23.06 -10.89 12.17
CA LYS A 155 -24.40 -10.89 11.56
C LYS A 155 -24.76 -12.27 11.00
N GLU A 156 -23.82 -12.89 10.27
CA GLU A 156 -24.06 -14.10 9.48
C GLU A 156 -23.50 -15.36 10.14
N ILE A 157 -22.40 -15.25 10.89
CA ILE A 157 -21.78 -16.37 11.59
C ILE A 157 -22.56 -16.67 12.87
N LYS A 158 -22.97 -17.92 13.06
CA LYS A 158 -23.77 -18.37 14.22
C LYS A 158 -23.03 -19.32 15.16
N GLU A 159 -21.86 -19.81 14.75
CA GLU A 159 -21.04 -20.75 15.50
C GLU A 159 -19.57 -20.33 15.42
N PRO A 160 -18.73 -20.68 16.42
CA PRO A 160 -17.30 -20.36 16.39
C PRO A 160 -16.61 -20.93 15.14
N LEU A 161 -15.74 -20.12 14.52
CA LEU A 161 -14.91 -20.53 13.37
C LEU A 161 -13.63 -21.28 13.79
N THR A 162 -13.44 -21.44 15.09
CA THR A 162 -12.18 -21.87 15.71
C THR A 162 -12.46 -22.95 16.76
N LYS A 163 -11.42 -23.65 17.19
CA LYS A 163 -11.50 -24.74 18.18
C LYS A 163 -10.40 -24.60 19.22
N ASP A 164 -10.67 -25.13 20.41
CA ASP A 164 -9.66 -25.24 21.47
C ASP A 164 -8.43 -26.03 20.98
N GLY A 165 -7.24 -25.57 21.34
CA GLY A 165 -5.97 -26.22 21.03
C GLY A 165 -5.49 -26.08 19.58
N GLU A 166 -6.25 -25.42 18.70
CA GLU A 166 -5.85 -25.12 17.33
C GLU A 166 -5.36 -23.67 17.22
N TRP A 167 -4.35 -23.45 16.37
CA TRP A 167 -3.94 -22.10 15.98
C TRP A 167 -4.92 -21.53 14.96
N PHE A 168 -5.25 -20.25 15.09
CA PHE A 168 -6.03 -19.50 14.11
C PHE A 168 -5.47 -18.10 13.92
N GLU A 169 -5.65 -17.56 12.72
CA GLU A 169 -5.27 -16.18 12.40
C GLU A 169 -6.34 -15.22 12.91
N TYR A 170 -5.92 -14.15 13.59
CA TYR A 170 -6.79 -13.10 14.11
C TYR A 170 -6.29 -11.73 13.66
N ARG A 171 -7.17 -10.98 13.00
CA ARG A 171 -6.94 -9.59 12.60
C ARG A 171 -7.94 -8.67 13.26
N VAL A 172 -7.46 -7.57 13.81
CA VAL A 172 -8.28 -6.48 14.37
C VAL A 172 -7.89 -5.18 13.69
N MET A 173 -8.87 -4.42 13.19
CA MET A 173 -8.63 -3.11 12.61
C MET A 173 -9.60 -2.09 13.21
N ALA A 174 -9.05 -1.06 13.83
CA ALA A 174 -9.80 0.04 14.43
C ALA A 174 -9.35 1.34 13.77
N VAL A 175 -10.27 2.02 13.07
CA VAL A 175 -9.99 3.29 12.38
C VAL A 175 -11.15 4.26 12.64
N GLY A 176 -10.87 5.38 13.30
CA GLY A 176 -11.90 6.25 13.82
C GLY A 176 -12.84 5.47 14.76
N ASP A 177 -14.13 5.45 14.46
CA ASP A 177 -15.12 4.67 15.21
C ASP A 177 -15.45 3.32 14.55
N ARG A 178 -14.85 2.99 13.40
CA ARG A 178 -15.12 1.74 12.70
C ARG A 178 -14.17 0.65 13.17
N ILE A 179 -14.74 -0.46 13.64
CA ILE A 179 -14.00 -1.62 14.14
C ILE A 179 -14.38 -2.83 13.30
N ARG A 180 -13.35 -3.54 12.83
CA ARG A 180 -13.48 -4.80 12.10
C ARG A 180 -12.60 -5.88 12.67
N THR A 181 -13.09 -7.11 12.64
CA THR A 181 -12.36 -8.31 13.04
C THR A 181 -12.46 -9.38 11.97
N TRP A 182 -11.37 -10.13 11.80
CA TRP A 182 -11.34 -11.31 10.94
C TRP A 182 -10.72 -12.49 11.67
N VAL A 183 -11.28 -13.67 11.44
CA VAL A 183 -10.78 -14.93 11.97
C VAL A 183 -10.57 -15.88 10.80
N ASN A 184 -9.34 -16.35 10.59
CA ASN A 184 -8.95 -17.13 9.40
C ASN A 184 -9.42 -16.47 8.09
N ASP A 185 -9.14 -15.17 7.95
CA ASP A 185 -9.54 -14.29 6.83
C ASP A 185 -11.05 -14.10 6.62
N VAL A 186 -11.91 -14.72 7.43
CA VAL A 186 -13.37 -14.51 7.40
C VAL A 186 -13.71 -13.28 8.24
N LEU A 187 -14.37 -12.28 7.65
CA LEU A 187 -14.87 -11.10 8.34
C LEU A 187 -15.93 -11.51 9.37
N VAL A 188 -15.68 -11.24 10.66
CA VAL A 188 -16.59 -11.59 11.76
C VAL A 188 -17.44 -10.38 12.18
N VAL A 189 -16.81 -9.25 12.47
CA VAL A 189 -17.50 -8.00 12.84
C VAL A 189 -17.11 -6.86 11.91
N ASP A 190 -18.09 -6.02 11.59
CA ASP A 190 -17.92 -4.68 11.04
C ASP A 190 -18.94 -3.75 11.72
N ALA A 191 -18.45 -2.91 12.63
CA ALA A 191 -19.28 -2.13 13.54
C ALA A 191 -18.77 -0.70 13.71
N GLN A 192 -19.69 0.21 14.04
CA GLN A 192 -19.38 1.59 14.41
C GLN A 192 -19.51 1.73 15.94
N LEU A 193 -18.41 1.91 16.64
CA LEU A 193 -18.33 2.05 18.09
C LEU A 193 -17.38 3.22 18.44
N GLY A 194 -17.90 4.26 19.10
CA GLY A 194 -17.15 5.50 19.38
C GLY A 194 -16.95 5.83 20.85
N GLU A 195 -17.12 4.85 21.73
CA GLU A 195 -16.91 5.03 23.19
C GLU A 195 -15.42 5.18 23.54
N PHE A 196 -14.53 4.49 22.80
CA PHE A 196 -13.08 4.54 23.03
C PHE A 196 -12.34 4.91 21.75
N ARG A 197 -11.43 5.88 21.86
CA ARG A 197 -10.63 6.40 20.73
C ARG A 197 -9.17 6.00 20.77
N GLU A 198 -8.61 5.85 21.97
CA GLU A 198 -7.19 5.55 22.17
C GLU A 198 -6.95 4.88 23.52
N GLY A 199 -6.02 3.93 23.54
CA GLY A 199 -5.52 3.26 24.74
C GLY A 199 -4.57 2.12 24.35
N HIS A 200 -4.19 1.32 25.33
CA HIS A 200 -3.27 0.20 25.16
C HIS A 200 -3.88 -0.96 24.36
N ILE A 201 -3.03 -1.80 23.80
CA ILE A 201 -3.39 -3.20 23.54
C ILE A 201 -3.18 -3.97 24.85
N ALA A 202 -4.12 -4.82 25.25
CA ALA A 202 -3.95 -5.66 26.43
C ALA A 202 -4.39 -7.11 26.17
N LEU A 203 -3.48 -8.06 26.40
CA LEU A 203 -3.76 -9.49 26.23
C LEU A 203 -4.32 -10.05 27.53
N GLN A 204 -5.36 -10.87 27.45
CA GLN A 204 -6.09 -11.35 28.62
C GLN A 204 -5.76 -12.79 28.97
N THR A 205 -5.65 -13.06 30.27
CA THR A 205 -5.84 -14.38 30.85
C THR A 205 -7.07 -14.34 31.77
N HIS A 206 -8.03 -15.26 31.59
CA HIS A 206 -9.36 -15.08 32.19
C HIS A 206 -9.58 -15.78 33.54
N HIS A 207 -9.05 -17.00 33.74
CA HIS A 207 -9.39 -17.83 34.91
C HIS A 207 -8.24 -18.77 35.32
N PRO A 208 -8.31 -19.42 36.51
CA PRO A 208 -7.33 -20.43 36.90
C PRO A 208 -7.19 -21.53 35.84
N LEU A 209 -5.95 -21.99 35.60
CA LEU A 209 -5.61 -22.97 34.56
C LEU A 209 -5.91 -22.52 33.11
N ASN A 210 -6.22 -21.24 32.88
CA ASN A 210 -6.28 -20.71 31.53
C ASN A 210 -4.88 -20.77 30.90
N ARG A 211 -4.83 -21.00 29.59
CA ARG A 211 -3.59 -20.88 28.83
C ARG A 211 -3.89 -20.39 27.42
N VAL A 212 -3.33 -19.23 27.09
CA VAL A 212 -3.41 -18.60 25.78
C VAL A 212 -2.02 -18.36 25.22
N GLU A 213 -1.89 -18.47 23.91
CA GLU A 213 -0.64 -18.32 23.19
C GLU A 213 -0.84 -17.38 22.00
N PHE A 214 0.14 -16.51 21.80
CA PHE A 214 0.21 -15.57 20.69
C PHE A 214 1.55 -15.73 19.98
N LYS A 215 1.53 -15.78 18.65
CA LYS A 215 2.72 -15.66 17.80
C LYS A 215 2.44 -14.66 16.68
N ASP A 216 3.51 -14.16 16.07
CA ASP A 216 3.45 -13.20 14.97
C ASP A 216 2.55 -11.99 15.31
N LEU A 217 2.58 -11.57 16.58
CA LEU A 217 1.78 -10.46 17.10
C LEU A 217 2.40 -9.13 16.69
N ARG A 218 1.84 -8.56 15.62
CA ARG A 218 2.30 -7.32 15.00
C ARG A 218 1.18 -6.30 14.92
N LEU A 219 1.55 -5.02 14.98
CA LEU A 219 0.62 -3.91 14.81
C LEU A 219 1.24 -2.84 13.91
N ARG A 220 0.47 -2.29 12.98
CA ARG A 220 0.82 -1.04 12.29
C ARG A 220 -0.19 0.05 12.66
N ARG A 221 0.31 1.28 12.79
CA ARG A 221 -0.57 2.46 12.93
C ARG A 221 -1.30 2.67 11.60
N VAL A 222 -2.59 2.94 11.67
CA VAL A 222 -3.39 3.29 10.50
C VAL A 222 -3.77 4.75 10.69
N HIS A 223 -3.50 5.59 9.70
CA HIS A 223 -3.91 6.98 9.77
C HIS A 223 -5.22 7.11 8.98
N PRO A 224 -6.34 7.57 9.58
CA PRO A 224 -7.49 7.92 8.78
C PRO A 224 -7.02 9.04 7.85
N PRO A 225 -7.18 8.91 6.53
CA PRO A 225 -6.68 9.91 5.61
C PRO A 225 -7.40 11.23 5.85
N LEU A 226 -6.74 12.14 6.59
CA LEU A 226 -7.13 13.53 6.67
C LEU A 226 -6.72 14.15 5.34
N VAL A 227 -7.70 14.48 4.52
CA VAL A 227 -7.46 15.29 3.33
C VAL A 227 -7.71 16.73 3.71
N ARG A 228 -6.77 17.61 3.35
CA ARG A 228 -6.93 19.05 3.52
C ARG A 228 -8.20 19.50 2.80
N VAL A 229 -9.08 20.20 3.52
CA VAL A 229 -10.18 20.94 2.89
C VAL A 229 -9.65 22.33 2.55
N ARG A 230 -9.31 22.55 1.28
CA ARG A 230 -8.82 23.85 0.79
C ARG A 230 -9.95 24.86 0.74
N ALA A 231 -9.76 26.03 1.36
CA ALA A 231 -10.72 27.13 1.24
C ALA A 231 -10.57 27.84 -0.11
N ALA A 232 -11.63 28.51 -0.57
CA ALA A 232 -11.58 29.26 -1.82
C ALA A 232 -10.49 30.36 -1.78
N GLY A 233 -9.62 30.38 -2.80
CA GLY A 233 -8.53 31.33 -2.91
C GLY A 233 -7.27 30.99 -2.11
N GLU A 234 -7.25 29.87 -1.37
CA GLU A 234 -5.98 29.34 -0.83
C GLU A 234 -5.19 28.63 -1.93
N PRO A 235 -3.85 28.76 -1.97
CA PRO A 235 -3.04 28.06 -2.94
C PRO A 235 -3.11 26.54 -2.75
N ILE A 236 -2.93 25.83 -3.86
CA ILE A 236 -2.66 24.39 -3.89
C ILE A 236 -1.31 24.16 -3.23
N LYS A 237 -1.28 23.34 -2.18
CA LYS A 237 -0.03 22.92 -1.53
C LYS A 237 0.45 21.62 -2.14
N LEU A 238 1.63 21.66 -2.74
CA LEU A 238 2.21 20.57 -3.51
C LEU A 238 3.54 20.13 -2.87
N PHE A 239 3.60 18.87 -2.46
CA PHE A 239 4.84 18.22 -2.04
C PHE A 239 5.48 17.53 -3.26
N PHE A 240 6.60 18.06 -3.75
CA PHE A 240 7.31 17.52 -4.91
C PHE A 240 8.55 16.75 -4.49
N CYS A 241 8.54 15.43 -4.68
CA CYS A 241 9.65 14.57 -4.30
C CYS A 241 10.39 13.98 -5.51
N THR A 242 11.72 13.96 -5.41
CA THR A 242 12.63 13.39 -6.42
C THR A 242 13.59 12.33 -5.84
N HIS A 243 13.23 11.71 -4.72
CA HIS A 243 14.04 10.65 -4.13
C HIS A 243 14.17 9.46 -5.11
N SER A 244 15.39 9.00 -5.35
CA SER A 244 15.67 7.80 -6.15
C SER A 244 16.43 6.78 -5.33
N ALA A 245 15.82 5.61 -5.09
CA ALA A 245 16.51 4.41 -4.61
C ALA A 245 16.78 3.41 -5.76
N GLY A 246 16.25 3.68 -6.95
CA GLY A 246 16.59 3.01 -8.21
C GLY A 246 17.53 3.86 -9.07
N PHE A 247 17.29 3.89 -10.38
CA PHE A 247 18.05 4.75 -11.28
C PHE A 247 17.80 6.24 -10.96
N ARG A 248 18.86 7.00 -10.74
CA ARG A 248 18.80 8.44 -10.46
C ARG A 248 19.00 9.23 -11.76
N HIS A 249 18.00 10.02 -12.13
CA HIS A 249 18.07 10.88 -13.32
C HIS A 249 18.87 12.15 -13.02
N ASP A 250 19.71 12.58 -13.97
CA ASP A 250 20.53 13.79 -13.80
C ASP A 250 19.70 15.08 -13.77
N VAL A 251 18.49 15.06 -14.34
CA VAL A 251 17.60 16.23 -14.42
C VAL A 251 16.92 16.58 -13.09
N LEU A 252 16.91 15.69 -12.09
CA LEU A 252 16.13 15.85 -10.85
C LEU A 252 16.42 17.14 -10.07
N PRO A 253 17.67 17.60 -9.89
CA PRO A 253 17.94 18.88 -9.24
C PRO A 253 17.36 20.08 -10.01
N GLU A 254 17.42 20.05 -11.34
CA GLU A 254 16.86 21.11 -12.19
C GLU A 254 15.33 21.10 -12.17
N ALA A 255 14.71 19.92 -12.25
CA ALA A 255 13.27 19.75 -12.11
C ALA A 255 12.76 20.34 -10.78
N ARG A 256 13.43 20.05 -9.66
CA ARG A 256 13.10 20.64 -8.34
C ARG A 256 13.21 22.15 -8.34
N ALA A 257 14.30 22.70 -8.86
CA ALA A 257 14.51 24.14 -8.91
C ALA A 257 13.42 24.85 -9.75
N ILE A 258 13.03 24.25 -10.88
CA ILE A 258 11.97 24.78 -11.73
C ILE A 258 10.62 24.77 -11.00
N MET A 259 10.23 23.65 -10.39
CA MET A 259 8.95 23.57 -9.67
C MET A 259 8.91 24.49 -8.44
N GLN A 260 10.02 24.61 -7.70
CA GLN A 260 10.14 25.56 -6.59
C GLN A 260 9.94 27.00 -7.08
N ALA A 261 10.61 27.38 -8.17
CA ALA A 261 10.45 28.70 -8.76
C ALA A 261 9.01 28.96 -9.26
N ARG A 262 8.28 27.92 -9.70
CA ARG A 262 6.84 28.06 -10.04
C ARG A 262 5.99 28.32 -8.80
N GLY A 263 6.24 27.64 -7.69
CA GLY A 263 5.56 27.93 -6.42
C GLY A 263 5.83 29.34 -5.91
N GLU A 264 7.03 29.88 -6.14
CA GLU A 264 7.35 31.27 -5.77
C GLU A 264 6.68 32.30 -6.69
N ALA A 265 6.49 31.97 -7.97
CA ALA A 265 5.98 32.89 -8.98
C ALA A 265 4.46 32.91 -9.14
N LEU A 266 3.77 31.83 -8.74
CA LEU A 266 2.34 31.63 -8.97
C LEU A 266 1.58 31.76 -7.64
N ASP A 267 0.62 32.68 -7.59
CA ASP A 267 -0.20 32.95 -6.40
C ASP A 267 -1.11 31.78 -5.99
N TRP A 268 -1.45 30.91 -6.93
CA TRP A 268 -2.31 29.75 -6.73
C TRP A 268 -1.56 28.47 -6.35
N LEU A 269 -0.22 28.47 -6.30
CA LEU A 269 0.59 27.28 -6.09
C LEU A 269 1.66 27.51 -5.01
N ASP A 270 1.72 26.63 -4.02
CA ASP A 270 2.75 26.57 -3.01
C ASP A 270 3.48 25.22 -3.14
N VAL A 271 4.79 25.26 -3.41
CA VAL A 271 5.59 24.05 -3.68
C VAL A 271 6.64 23.86 -2.59
N GLU A 272 6.64 22.66 -2.01
CA GLU A 272 7.74 22.13 -1.22
C GLU A 272 8.50 21.09 -2.06
N ALA A 273 9.63 21.47 -2.64
CA ALA A 273 10.46 20.57 -3.42
C ALA A 273 11.56 19.90 -2.57
N THR A 274 11.65 18.56 -2.61
CA THR A 274 12.59 17.76 -1.81
C THR A 274 13.10 16.52 -2.56
N ASP A 275 14.23 15.95 -2.13
CA ASP A 275 14.71 14.62 -2.51
C ASP A 275 14.67 13.63 -1.34
N ASP A 276 14.02 13.99 -0.24
CA ASP A 276 13.80 13.12 0.90
C ASP A 276 12.31 12.73 1.00
N ILE A 277 12.01 11.48 0.65
CA ILE A 277 10.64 10.94 0.73
C ILE A 277 10.22 10.65 2.18
N THR A 278 11.15 10.53 3.13
CA THR A 278 10.83 10.24 4.54
C THR A 278 10.09 11.39 5.22
N GLY A 279 10.14 12.60 4.64
CA GLY A 279 9.32 13.73 5.04
C GLY A 279 7.82 13.52 4.75
N LEU A 280 7.46 12.67 3.79
CA LEU A 280 6.06 12.40 3.46
C LEU A 280 5.44 11.43 4.47
N ASN A 281 4.77 11.98 5.47
CA ASN A 281 4.07 11.24 6.50
C ASN A 281 2.62 11.72 6.64
N ALA A 282 1.83 11.07 7.49
CA ALA A 282 0.42 11.40 7.69
C ALA A 282 0.17 12.86 8.08
N GLN A 283 1.07 13.49 8.84
CA GLN A 283 0.94 14.89 9.24
C GLN A 283 1.12 15.83 8.05
N VAL A 284 2.07 15.53 7.16
CA VAL A 284 2.27 16.28 5.92
C VAL A 284 1.08 16.08 4.98
N LEU A 285 0.64 14.84 4.77
CA LEU A 285 -0.53 14.51 3.93
C LEU A 285 -1.80 15.25 4.40
N ALA A 286 -1.98 15.43 5.71
CA ALA A 286 -3.09 16.20 6.26
C ALA A 286 -3.06 17.70 5.92
N GLY A 287 -1.89 18.23 5.55
CA GLY A 287 -1.63 19.64 5.30
C GLY A 287 -1.46 20.03 3.83
N ILE A 288 -1.47 19.08 2.90
CA ILE A 288 -1.23 19.31 1.46
C ILE A 288 -2.40 18.84 0.60
N ASP A 289 -2.41 19.26 -0.67
CA ASP A 289 -3.41 18.88 -1.67
C ASP A 289 -2.88 17.85 -2.65
N VAL A 290 -1.59 17.96 -3.02
CA VAL A 290 -0.98 17.20 -4.11
C VAL A 290 0.36 16.62 -3.66
N VAL A 291 0.55 15.33 -3.89
CA VAL A 291 1.86 14.68 -3.88
C VAL A 291 2.30 14.53 -5.34
N MET A 292 3.43 15.11 -5.69
CA MET A 292 4.06 14.98 -6.99
C MET A 292 5.34 14.16 -6.87
N LEU A 293 5.43 13.06 -7.62
CA LEU A 293 6.55 12.12 -7.56
C LEU A 293 7.27 12.10 -8.90
N TYR A 294 8.57 12.36 -8.86
CA TYR A 294 9.52 12.01 -9.91
C TYR A 294 10.62 11.14 -9.29
N THR A 295 10.20 9.96 -8.83
CA THR A 295 10.95 9.04 -7.98
C THR A 295 11.24 7.72 -8.70
N SER A 296 12.07 6.85 -8.12
CA SER A 296 12.37 5.51 -8.66
C SER A 296 12.83 4.53 -7.58
N GLY A 297 12.58 3.24 -7.79
CA GLY A 297 13.04 2.13 -6.94
C GLY A 297 12.26 1.91 -5.64
N ALA A 298 12.84 1.11 -4.74
CA ALA A 298 12.26 0.70 -3.46
C ALA A 298 12.46 1.78 -2.38
N LEU A 299 11.50 2.69 -2.26
CA LEU A 299 11.54 3.82 -1.32
C LEU A 299 10.99 3.45 0.06
N PRO A 300 11.42 4.14 1.13
CA PRO A 300 10.75 4.10 2.44
C PRO A 300 9.46 4.94 2.42
N LEU A 301 8.53 4.58 1.53
CA LEU A 301 7.24 5.23 1.35
C LEU A 301 6.13 4.22 1.68
N ASP A 302 5.25 4.58 2.61
CA ASP A 302 4.05 3.81 2.89
C ASP A 302 3.01 4.01 1.78
N ALA A 303 2.97 3.07 0.84
CA ALA A 303 2.08 3.09 -0.30
C ALA A 303 0.60 2.95 0.08
N GLU A 304 0.27 2.25 1.17
CA GLU A 304 -1.10 2.11 1.67
C GLU A 304 -1.59 3.45 2.23
N MET A 305 -0.77 4.13 3.03
CA MET A 305 -1.07 5.47 3.53
C MET A 305 -1.33 6.45 2.37
N LEU A 306 -0.48 6.43 1.34
CA LEU A 306 -0.66 7.28 0.17
C LEU A 306 -1.95 6.92 -0.59
N ALA A 307 -2.21 5.63 -0.82
CA ALA A 307 -3.40 5.15 -1.51
C ALA A 307 -4.69 5.52 -0.77
N ASP A 308 -4.71 5.35 0.56
CA ASP A 308 -5.84 5.75 1.41
C ASP A 308 -6.06 7.27 1.36
N TRP A 309 -4.99 8.07 1.39
CA TRP A 309 -5.08 9.52 1.28
C TRP A 309 -5.62 9.98 -0.07
N VAL A 310 -5.15 9.39 -1.18
CA VAL A 310 -5.73 9.66 -2.50
C VAL A 310 -7.19 9.21 -2.54
N ALA A 311 -7.53 8.01 -2.08
CA ALA A 311 -8.90 7.51 -2.08
C ALA A 311 -9.87 8.43 -1.29
N ALA A 312 -9.38 9.13 -0.28
CA ALA A 312 -10.14 10.09 0.51
C ALA A 312 -10.31 11.47 -0.14
N GLY A 313 -9.52 11.81 -1.17
CA GLY A 313 -9.60 13.08 -1.89
C GLY A 313 -8.27 13.76 -2.21
N GLY A 314 -7.14 13.22 -1.74
CA GLY A 314 -5.82 13.71 -2.12
C GLY A 314 -5.51 13.48 -3.61
N ALA A 315 -4.52 14.19 -4.13
CA ALA A 315 -4.10 14.10 -5.51
C ALA A 315 -2.67 13.55 -5.65
N LEU A 316 -2.48 12.63 -6.60
CA LEU A 316 -1.16 12.11 -6.97
C LEU A 316 -0.81 12.55 -8.39
N VAL A 317 0.37 13.15 -8.56
CA VAL A 317 0.96 13.46 -9.86
C VAL A 317 2.24 12.66 -10.03
N GLY A 318 2.33 11.83 -11.07
CA GLY A 318 3.56 11.10 -11.40
C GLY A 318 4.23 11.64 -12.65
N VAL A 319 5.56 11.72 -12.62
CA VAL A 319 6.38 12.15 -13.76
C VAL A 319 7.41 11.09 -14.10
N HIS A 320 7.49 10.76 -15.38
CA HIS A 320 8.49 9.88 -15.99
C HIS A 320 8.70 8.58 -15.19
N SER A 321 9.79 8.51 -14.41
CA SER A 321 10.18 7.32 -13.63
C SER A 321 9.25 6.99 -12.47
N ALA A 322 8.23 7.81 -12.18
CA ALA A 322 7.28 7.53 -11.10
C ALA A 322 6.61 6.14 -11.22
N THR A 323 6.53 5.53 -12.41
CA THR A 323 6.04 4.15 -12.63
C THR A 323 7.06 3.05 -12.33
N ASP A 324 8.31 3.40 -12.05
CA ASP A 324 9.38 2.53 -11.55
C ASP A 324 9.48 2.59 -10.01
N THR A 325 8.75 3.51 -9.37
CA THR A 325 8.67 3.58 -7.91
C THR A 325 7.90 2.39 -7.37
N LEU A 326 8.45 1.70 -6.36
CA LEU A 326 7.78 0.61 -5.65
C LEU A 326 7.16 -0.43 -6.62
N ALA A 327 7.87 -0.79 -7.69
CA ALA A 327 7.33 -1.62 -8.78
C ALA A 327 6.79 -3.00 -8.35
N GLU A 328 7.27 -3.52 -7.21
CA GLU A 328 6.90 -4.82 -6.63
C GLU A 328 5.93 -4.70 -5.44
N ASP A 329 5.57 -3.49 -4.99
CA ASP A 329 4.79 -3.20 -3.77
C ASP A 329 3.30 -3.61 -3.89
N GLY A 330 2.82 -3.93 -5.09
CA GLY A 330 1.43 -4.29 -5.33
C GLY A 330 0.45 -3.12 -5.17
N VAL A 331 0.57 -2.26 -4.16
CA VAL A 331 -0.33 -1.14 -3.87
C VAL A 331 -0.02 0.06 -4.76
N TYR A 332 1.21 0.57 -4.74
CA TYR A 332 1.60 1.75 -5.49
C TYR A 332 1.42 1.60 -7.02
N PRO A 333 1.84 0.49 -7.67
CA PRO A 333 1.53 0.24 -9.07
C PRO A 333 0.04 0.31 -9.43
N ARG A 334 -0.82 -0.24 -8.55
CA ARG A 334 -2.28 -0.18 -8.70
C ARG A 334 -2.82 1.23 -8.49
N LEU A 335 -2.11 2.10 -7.78
CA LEU A 335 -2.48 3.51 -7.57
C LEU A 335 -2.05 4.39 -8.76
N ILE A 336 -0.79 4.32 -9.18
CA ILE A 336 -0.28 5.14 -10.30
C ILE A 336 -0.83 4.69 -11.66
N GLY A 337 -1.12 3.40 -11.80
CA GLY A 337 -1.85 2.83 -12.93
C GLY A 337 -1.01 2.08 -13.96
N ALA A 338 0.31 1.99 -13.78
CA ALA A 338 1.17 1.20 -14.65
C ALA A 338 2.47 0.79 -13.95
N ILE A 339 3.15 -0.23 -14.49
CA ILE A 339 4.52 -0.58 -14.12
C ILE A 339 5.43 -0.45 -15.34
N PHE A 340 6.54 0.28 -15.17
CA PHE A 340 7.58 0.44 -16.18
C PHE A 340 8.12 -0.90 -16.71
N ASP A 341 8.41 -0.97 -18.01
CA ASP A 341 8.93 -2.17 -18.70
C ASP A 341 9.95 -1.84 -19.80
N GLY A 342 10.61 -0.68 -19.69
CA GLY A 342 11.67 -0.28 -20.60
C GLY A 342 11.36 0.97 -21.42
N HIS A 343 12.36 1.40 -22.18
CA HIS A 343 12.36 2.65 -22.93
C HIS A 343 13.01 2.49 -24.33
N PRO A 344 12.30 1.90 -25.32
CA PRO A 344 12.88 1.58 -26.63
C PRO A 344 13.29 2.81 -27.48
N TRP A 345 12.82 4.00 -27.12
CA TRP A 345 13.05 5.24 -27.83
C TRP A 345 13.74 6.26 -26.93
N ASN A 346 14.88 6.75 -27.40
CA ASN A 346 15.60 7.89 -26.82
C ASN A 346 15.89 8.87 -27.97
N GLU A 347 14.83 9.26 -28.69
CA GLU A 347 14.86 9.96 -29.96
C GLU A 347 13.57 10.78 -30.15
N GLU A 348 13.48 11.53 -31.25
CA GLU A 348 12.24 12.22 -31.61
C GLU A 348 11.20 11.20 -32.11
N VAL A 349 10.01 11.22 -31.50
CA VAL A 349 8.87 10.39 -31.88
C VAL A 349 7.63 11.24 -32.13
N GLU A 350 6.67 10.66 -32.83
CA GLU A 350 5.35 11.26 -32.96
C GLU A 350 4.41 10.76 -31.87
N LEU A 351 3.72 11.68 -31.21
CA LEU A 351 2.74 11.40 -30.16
C LEU A 351 1.34 11.80 -30.64
N VAL A 352 0.35 11.01 -30.25
CA VAL A 352 -1.07 11.27 -30.50
C VAL A 352 -1.69 11.89 -29.26
N ILE A 353 -2.42 12.98 -29.42
CA ILE A 353 -3.21 13.60 -28.34
C ILE A 353 -4.61 12.99 -28.39
N ASP A 354 -4.85 11.99 -27.56
CA ASP A 354 -6.08 11.19 -27.53
C ASP A 354 -7.27 11.96 -26.91
N ALA A 355 -7.00 12.86 -25.97
CA ALA A 355 -8.02 13.67 -25.29
C ALA A 355 -7.70 15.19 -25.40
N PRO A 356 -7.84 15.80 -26.58
CA PRO A 356 -7.40 17.18 -26.84
C PRO A 356 -8.14 18.25 -26.02
N ASP A 357 -9.35 17.96 -25.55
CA ASP A 357 -10.15 18.87 -24.72
C ASP A 357 -9.79 18.81 -23.22
N HIS A 358 -8.94 17.86 -22.81
CA HIS A 358 -8.49 17.79 -21.42
C HIS A 358 -7.57 18.97 -21.08
N PRO A 359 -7.74 19.67 -19.95
CA PRO A 359 -6.97 20.88 -19.62
C PRO A 359 -5.46 20.64 -19.64
N ALA A 360 -4.99 19.51 -19.11
CA ALA A 360 -3.58 19.12 -19.16
C ALA A 360 -3.01 19.04 -20.59
N MET A 361 -3.84 18.81 -21.62
CA MET A 361 -3.39 18.73 -23.02
C MET A 361 -3.37 20.09 -23.72
N ALA A 362 -3.98 21.13 -23.15
CA ALA A 362 -4.08 22.45 -23.77
C ALA A 362 -2.71 23.04 -24.19
N PRO A 363 -1.62 22.94 -23.39
CA PRO A 363 -0.30 23.41 -23.81
C PRO A 363 0.23 22.67 -25.05
N PHE A 364 0.03 21.36 -25.15
CA PHE A 364 0.47 20.61 -26.33
C PHE A 364 -0.36 20.94 -27.58
N MET A 365 -1.64 21.30 -27.41
CA MET A 365 -2.51 21.73 -28.50
C MET A 365 -2.02 23.03 -29.18
N GLU A 366 -1.26 23.88 -28.48
CA GLU A 366 -0.67 25.10 -29.06
C GLU A 366 0.38 24.80 -30.15
N ARG A 367 1.01 23.62 -30.10
CA ARG A 367 2.03 23.17 -31.06
C ARG A 367 1.62 21.93 -31.88
N ALA A 368 0.41 21.43 -31.65
CA ALA A 368 -0.06 20.23 -32.32
C ALA A 368 -0.27 20.47 -33.82
N MET A 369 0.10 19.47 -34.62
CA MET A 369 -0.26 19.37 -36.02
C MET A 369 -1.78 19.23 -36.14
N ARG A 370 -2.36 19.87 -37.16
CA ARG A 370 -3.80 19.86 -37.45
C ARG A 370 -4.26 18.55 -38.11
N THR A 371 -3.81 17.42 -37.57
CA THR A 371 -4.27 16.07 -37.91
C THR A 371 -5.49 15.71 -37.07
N VAL A 372 -6.18 14.63 -37.44
CA VAL A 372 -7.28 14.07 -36.65
C VAL A 372 -6.99 12.58 -36.42
N PRO A 373 -6.62 12.15 -35.20
CA PRO A 373 -6.40 12.98 -33.99
C PRO A 373 -5.20 13.94 -34.10
N PRO A 374 -5.14 15.02 -33.28
CA PRO A 374 -3.99 15.94 -33.23
C PRO A 374 -2.71 15.22 -32.81
N ARG A 375 -1.58 15.65 -33.36
CA ARG A 375 -0.28 14.97 -33.19
C ARG A 375 0.83 15.96 -32.92
N VAL A 376 1.88 15.52 -32.23
CA VAL A 376 3.02 16.37 -31.90
C VAL A 376 4.31 15.57 -31.98
N MET A 377 5.35 16.18 -32.55
CA MET A 377 6.70 15.62 -32.50
C MET A 377 7.31 15.94 -31.13
N PHE A 378 7.94 14.95 -30.50
CA PHE A 378 8.53 15.12 -29.18
C PHE A 378 9.80 14.28 -29.02
N THR A 379 10.86 14.91 -28.52
CA THR A 379 12.14 14.24 -28.25
C THR A 379 12.27 13.97 -26.76
N ASP A 380 12.29 12.71 -26.37
CA ASP A 380 12.44 12.30 -24.97
C ASP A 380 12.98 10.87 -24.86
N GLU A 381 12.97 10.31 -23.64
CA GLU A 381 13.01 8.86 -23.41
C GLU A 381 11.59 8.33 -23.22
N ILE A 382 11.10 7.50 -24.15
CA ILE A 382 9.70 7.08 -24.21
C ILE A 382 9.52 5.67 -23.67
N TYR A 383 8.62 5.54 -22.70
CA TYR A 383 8.39 4.31 -21.95
C TYR A 383 7.42 3.35 -22.64
N GLN A 384 7.54 2.09 -22.25
CA GLN A 384 6.50 1.08 -22.38
C GLN A 384 6.23 0.43 -21.01
N PHE A 385 5.05 -0.17 -20.84
CA PHE A 385 4.57 -0.65 -19.54
C PHE A 385 4.19 -2.13 -19.59
N ARG A 386 4.55 -2.91 -18.57
CA ARG A 386 4.25 -4.36 -18.48
C ARG A 386 2.83 -4.61 -17.99
N THR A 387 2.31 -3.69 -17.18
CA THR A 387 0.93 -3.69 -16.71
C THR A 387 0.37 -2.29 -16.82
N ILE A 388 -0.90 -2.20 -17.22
CA ILE A 388 -1.65 -0.95 -17.35
C ILE A 388 -3.01 -1.21 -16.68
N ALA A 389 -3.43 -0.32 -15.80
CA ALA A 389 -4.72 -0.43 -15.14
C ALA A 389 -5.85 -0.23 -16.16
N PRO A 390 -6.90 -1.07 -16.15
CA PRO A 390 -7.95 -1.01 -17.17
C PRO A 390 -8.86 0.21 -17.06
N ASP A 391 -8.77 0.97 -15.96
CA ASP A 391 -9.57 2.14 -15.65
C ASP A 391 -8.83 3.47 -15.90
N ILE A 392 -7.69 3.45 -16.62
CA ILE A 392 -7.01 4.69 -17.02
C ILE A 392 -7.78 5.40 -18.13
N THR A 393 -7.81 6.74 -18.05
CA THR A 393 -8.22 7.59 -19.16
C THR A 393 -6.97 8.09 -19.87
N VAL A 394 -6.71 7.58 -21.07
CA VAL A 394 -5.53 7.97 -21.87
C VAL A 394 -5.74 9.37 -22.44
N LEU A 395 -4.75 10.24 -22.22
CA LEU A 395 -4.73 11.61 -22.76
C LEU A 395 -3.77 11.75 -23.95
N MET A 396 -2.69 10.99 -23.94
CA MET A 396 -1.68 10.98 -25.00
C MET A 396 -1.04 9.59 -25.09
N SER A 397 -0.75 9.16 -26.31
CA SER A 397 -0.12 7.87 -26.60
C SER A 397 0.97 8.01 -27.65
N LEU A 398 1.85 7.00 -27.73
CA LEU A 398 2.79 6.88 -28.84
C LEU A 398 2.02 6.66 -30.14
N ALA A 399 2.43 7.28 -31.24
CA ALA A 399 1.81 7.04 -32.55
C ALA A 399 2.02 5.60 -33.05
N PRO A 400 1.01 4.96 -33.69
CA PRO A 400 1.10 3.57 -34.14
C PRO A 400 2.14 3.34 -35.25
N GLU A 401 2.54 4.38 -35.97
CA GLU A 401 3.54 4.34 -37.04
C GLU A 401 4.99 4.35 -36.51
N VAL A 402 5.18 4.62 -35.21
CA VAL A 402 6.53 4.67 -34.62
C VAL A 402 7.16 3.26 -34.65
N PRO A 403 8.38 3.10 -35.19
CA PRO A 403 9.09 1.82 -35.21
C PRO A 403 9.34 1.25 -33.82
N LYS A 404 9.73 -0.03 -33.70
CA LYS A 404 10.03 -0.75 -32.44
C LYS A 404 8.83 -1.07 -31.53
N ARG A 405 7.61 -0.72 -31.95
CA ARG A 405 6.38 -1.15 -31.27
C ARG A 405 6.16 -2.65 -31.42
N GLU A 406 5.64 -3.27 -30.37
CA GLU A 406 5.22 -4.66 -30.33
C GLU A 406 3.74 -4.77 -30.77
N ALA A 407 3.45 -5.76 -31.61
CA ALA A 407 2.10 -5.99 -32.11
C ALA A 407 1.15 -6.36 -30.96
N GLY A 408 0.00 -5.68 -30.87
CA GLY A 408 -1.01 -5.93 -29.83
C GLY A 408 -0.72 -5.29 -28.48
N ARG A 409 0.38 -4.52 -28.36
CA ARG A 409 0.73 -3.79 -27.14
C ARG A 409 0.24 -2.34 -27.19
N GLU A 410 -0.24 -1.85 -26.05
CA GLU A 410 -0.66 -0.46 -25.87
C GLU A 410 0.50 0.40 -25.37
N TYR A 411 0.50 1.68 -25.76
CA TYR A 411 1.56 2.65 -25.44
C TYR A 411 0.97 3.98 -24.96
N PRO A 412 0.16 3.99 -23.88
CA PRO A 412 -0.27 5.24 -23.27
C PRO A 412 0.94 5.92 -22.62
N LEU A 413 1.05 7.24 -22.77
CA LEU A 413 2.16 8.02 -22.22
C LEU A 413 1.67 9.06 -21.22
N VAL A 414 0.44 9.54 -21.35
CA VAL A 414 -0.18 10.43 -20.37
C VAL A 414 -1.57 9.90 -20.07
N TRP A 415 -1.93 9.82 -18.79
CA TRP A 415 -3.25 9.36 -18.38
C TRP A 415 -3.72 9.99 -17.09
N THR A 416 -5.02 9.84 -16.83
CA THR A 416 -5.65 10.16 -15.56
C THR A 416 -6.41 8.97 -14.99
N ARG A 417 -6.62 8.98 -13.67
CA ARG A 417 -7.47 8.04 -12.93
C ARG A 417 -8.16 8.76 -11.77
N GLU A 418 -9.28 8.22 -11.30
CA GLU A 418 -10.05 8.77 -10.17
C GLU A 418 -10.34 7.71 -9.10
N PRO A 419 -9.31 7.21 -8.36
CA PRO A 419 -9.54 6.24 -7.29
C PRO A 419 -10.24 6.88 -6.10
N GLY A 420 -11.42 6.34 -5.73
CA GLY A 420 -12.22 6.88 -4.64
C GLY A 420 -12.69 8.30 -4.93
N LYS A 421 -12.28 9.26 -4.10
CA LYS A 421 -12.58 10.70 -4.26
C LYS A 421 -11.40 11.50 -4.84
N GLY A 422 -10.21 10.91 -4.90
CA GLY A 422 -8.99 11.58 -5.36
C GLY A 422 -8.84 11.54 -6.87
N ARG A 423 -7.69 12.04 -7.31
CA ARG A 423 -7.29 12.08 -8.72
C ARG A 423 -5.82 11.72 -8.86
N VAL A 424 -5.54 10.95 -9.90
CA VAL A 424 -4.18 10.62 -10.32
C VAL A 424 -3.98 11.18 -11.72
N PHE A 425 -2.90 11.91 -11.93
CA PHE A 425 -2.43 12.34 -13.24
C PHE A 425 -0.99 11.83 -13.42
N TYR A 426 -0.69 11.26 -14.57
CA TYR A 426 0.65 10.77 -14.87
C TYR A 426 1.07 11.19 -16.27
N THR A 427 2.36 11.54 -16.40
CA THR A 427 3.03 11.71 -17.68
C THR A 427 4.33 10.91 -17.71
N ALA A 428 4.55 10.13 -18.76
CA ALA A 428 5.78 9.38 -19.02
C ALA A 428 6.91 10.27 -19.54
N LEU A 429 6.61 11.53 -19.85
CA LEU A 429 7.57 12.49 -20.36
C LEU A 429 8.35 13.14 -19.20
N GLY A 430 9.54 13.67 -19.50
CA GLY A 430 10.33 14.46 -18.55
C GLY A 430 11.74 13.94 -18.26
N HIS A 431 12.29 13.02 -19.06
CA HIS A 431 13.65 12.50 -18.84
C HIS A 431 14.73 13.57 -19.01
N ARG A 432 14.59 14.38 -20.06
CA ARG A 432 15.65 15.28 -20.54
C ARG A 432 15.60 16.65 -19.86
N PRO A 433 16.75 17.30 -19.61
CA PRO A 433 16.80 18.70 -19.18
C PRO A 433 16.09 19.66 -20.14
N GLU A 434 16.18 19.43 -21.46
CA GLU A 434 15.51 20.25 -22.47
C GLU A 434 13.99 20.22 -22.33
N VAL A 435 13.43 19.09 -21.90
CA VAL A 435 12.00 18.94 -21.66
C VAL A 435 11.54 19.80 -20.48
N TRP A 436 12.32 19.84 -19.39
CA TRP A 436 12.01 20.69 -18.24
C TRP A 436 12.18 22.19 -18.52
N ARG A 437 13.04 22.56 -19.48
CA ARG A 437 13.20 23.96 -19.94
C ARG A 437 12.14 24.40 -20.95
N ASP A 438 11.34 23.47 -21.48
CA ASP A 438 10.24 23.76 -22.39
C ASP A 438 8.98 24.17 -21.59
N GLU A 439 8.55 25.41 -21.78
CA GLU A 439 7.36 25.96 -21.12
C GLU A 439 6.09 25.16 -21.44
N VAL A 440 6.01 24.52 -22.61
CA VAL A 440 4.86 23.67 -22.97
C VAL A 440 4.75 22.47 -22.03
N PHE A 441 5.88 21.83 -21.71
CA PHE A 441 5.90 20.70 -20.78
C PHE A 441 5.65 21.14 -19.33
N VAL A 442 6.26 22.24 -18.89
CA VAL A 442 6.03 22.75 -17.53
C VAL A 442 4.57 23.16 -17.35
N ARG A 443 3.96 23.85 -18.33
CA ARG A 443 2.51 24.16 -18.28
C ARG A 443 1.65 22.91 -18.33
N HIS A 444 2.03 21.88 -19.08
CA HIS A 444 1.33 20.59 -19.08
C HIS A 444 1.28 19.96 -17.68
N LEU A 445 2.41 19.99 -16.95
CA LEU A 445 2.46 19.54 -15.55
C LEU A 445 1.58 20.39 -14.64
N LEU A 446 1.63 21.72 -14.77
CA LEU A 446 0.85 22.64 -13.94
C LEU A 446 -0.67 22.50 -14.17
N GLU A 447 -1.10 22.31 -15.42
CA GLU A 447 -2.51 22.03 -15.74
C GLU A 447 -2.93 20.62 -15.27
N GLY A 448 -2.01 19.65 -15.27
CA GLY A 448 -2.21 18.35 -14.62
C GLY A 448 -2.41 18.46 -13.10
N VAL A 449 -1.59 19.29 -12.44
CA VAL A 449 -1.71 19.61 -11.00
C VAL A 449 -3.06 20.26 -10.69
N ARG A 450 -3.46 21.29 -11.44
CA ARG A 450 -4.77 21.95 -11.26
C ARG A 450 -5.94 20.99 -11.43
N TRP A 451 -5.92 20.21 -12.51
CA TRP A 451 -6.94 19.20 -12.75
C TRP A 451 -7.02 18.19 -11.59
N ALA A 452 -5.88 17.68 -11.12
CA ALA A 452 -5.85 16.72 -10.03
C ALA A 452 -6.36 17.34 -8.71
N ALA A 453 -6.01 18.60 -8.44
CA ALA A 453 -6.46 19.37 -7.29
C ALA A 453 -7.89 19.93 -7.39
N ARG A 454 -8.60 19.68 -8.50
CA ARG A 454 -9.97 20.15 -8.79
C ARG A 454 -10.11 21.68 -8.87
N GLU A 455 -9.12 22.36 -9.44
CA GLU A 455 -9.14 23.79 -9.78
C GLU A 455 -9.43 24.04 -11.25
#